data_AF-A0A7J2J8F9-F1
#
_entry.id   AF-A0A7J2J8F9-F1
#
_cell.length_a   1.000
_cell.length_b   1.000
_cell.length_c   1.000
_cell.angle_alpha   90.00
_cell.angle_beta   90.00
_cell.angle_gamma   90.00
#
_symmetry.space_group_name_H-M   'P 1'
#
loop_
_entity.id
_entity.type
_entity.pdbx_description
1 polymer ?
#
loop_
_entity_poly.entity_id
_entity_poly.type
_entity_poly.pdbx_seq_one_letter_code
_entity_poly.pdbx_strand_id
1 'polypeptide(L)'
;MQKNTGAFIDLKEIILHQNNPNRKVIMRVEDNLILIRTFPLKEHSGHRSKEIRVKRFIVLDDLFFEGLALWRGEGSKSKGLYFGNSDPSLLHRFLEFAEHKLGIDRKKFKVTINVPTLLDPDKVKEKWANELSIPVRNFTRVCGDPRIRKEYSQVYFNSVILAKLMDDLYSRSKAFILHNRRASVAFLRGIFAAEGSVLVKNSGVLHHITFSSKDSELIQFLEQCLCLNGVKPSKYMINGMNLQIYGLSNFKHVRKLGIHTLHPEKREKFEQGFANYKRVNVLHGEEARALILQRLASGPKTYDDLAAALGKARTTIQAHHIPILEKRGLVKRAGKRGQAWMWVLAEPKHLAPL
;
A
#
# COMPACT_ATOMS: atom_id res chain seq x y z
N MET A 1 -1.23 -19.42 32.62
CA MET A 1 -1.63 -18.74 31.38
C MET A 1 -1.93 -17.28 31.70
N GLN A 2 -1.00 -16.35 31.41
CA GLN A 2 -1.31 -14.92 31.51
C GLN A 2 -2.30 -14.57 30.40
N LYS A 3 -3.51 -14.10 30.76
CA LYS A 3 -4.47 -13.58 29.78
C LYS A 3 -3.81 -12.37 29.13
N ASN A 4 -3.48 -12.49 27.85
CA ASN A 4 -2.97 -11.39 27.06
C ASN A 4 -4.08 -10.34 26.95
N THR A 5 -4.11 -9.37 27.87
CA THR A 5 -5.06 -8.25 27.83
C THR A 5 -4.65 -7.34 26.70
N GLY A 6 -5.03 -7.71 25.47
CA GLY A 6 -4.75 -6.93 24.27
C GLY A 6 -5.27 -5.50 24.43
N ALA A 7 -4.56 -4.53 23.83
CA ALA A 7 -5.00 -3.15 23.82
C ALA A 7 -6.38 -3.03 23.16
N PHE A 8 -7.25 -2.22 23.76
CA PHE A 8 -8.61 -1.99 23.25
C PHE A 8 -9.00 -0.52 23.37
N ILE A 9 -10.00 -0.12 22.59
CA ILE A 9 -10.69 1.17 22.71
C ILE A 9 -12.09 0.92 23.26
N ASP A 10 -12.49 1.62 24.32
CA ASP A 10 -13.90 1.68 24.76
C ASP A 10 -14.62 2.78 23.97
N LEU A 11 -15.54 2.39 23.10
CA LEU A 11 -16.32 3.31 22.27
C LEU A 11 -17.19 4.26 23.10
N LYS A 12 -17.53 3.91 24.34
CA LYS A 12 -18.28 4.78 25.25
C LYS A 12 -17.56 6.11 25.44
N GLU A 13 -16.25 6.07 25.61
CA GLU A 13 -15.39 7.24 25.83
C GLU A 13 -15.19 8.09 24.56
N ILE A 14 -15.58 7.58 23.40
CA ILE A 14 -15.51 8.32 22.13
C ILE A 14 -16.82 9.06 21.88
N ILE A 15 -17.94 8.33 21.98
CA ILE A 15 -19.27 8.81 21.56
C ILE A 15 -19.76 9.95 22.44
N LEU A 16 -19.40 9.97 23.73
CA LEU A 16 -19.80 11.00 24.69
C LEU A 16 -19.39 12.42 24.28
N HIS A 17 -18.37 12.57 23.43
CA HIS A 17 -17.86 13.88 23.00
C HIS A 17 -18.43 14.34 21.65
N GLN A 18 -19.33 13.59 21.03
CA GLN A 18 -19.88 13.95 19.73
C GLN A 18 -20.98 15.02 19.85
N ASN A 19 -20.57 16.29 19.80
CA ASN A 19 -21.50 17.39 19.54
C ASN A 19 -21.82 17.47 18.04
N ASN A 20 -23.10 17.41 17.68
CA ASN A 20 -23.58 17.82 16.36
C ASN A 20 -24.56 18.96 16.58
N PRO A 21 -24.30 20.16 16.03
CA PRO A 21 -25.12 21.35 16.31
C PRO A 21 -26.58 21.19 15.87
N ASN A 22 -26.88 20.20 15.02
CA ASN A 22 -28.22 19.95 14.49
C ASN A 22 -28.86 18.66 15.02
N ARG A 23 -28.13 17.82 15.77
CA ARG A 23 -28.62 16.51 16.19
C ARG A 23 -28.20 16.15 17.61
N LYS A 24 -29.16 15.70 18.41
CA LYS A 24 -28.88 15.07 19.70
C LYS A 24 -28.50 13.61 19.48
N VAL A 25 -27.33 13.21 19.95
CA VAL A 25 -26.90 11.81 19.98
C VAL A 25 -27.39 11.20 21.29
N ILE A 26 -28.15 10.10 21.20
CA ILE A 26 -28.54 9.29 22.36
C ILE A 26 -27.77 7.98 22.28
N MET A 27 -27.12 7.65 23.39
CA MET A 27 -26.33 6.44 23.55
C MET A 27 -26.89 5.62 24.70
N ARG A 28 -27.06 4.32 24.50
CA ARG A 28 -27.35 3.34 25.55
C ARG A 28 -26.28 2.26 25.52
N VAL A 29 -25.71 1.94 26.68
CA VAL A 29 -24.73 0.86 26.83
C VAL A 29 -25.48 -0.39 27.30
N GLU A 30 -25.27 -1.50 26.61
CA GLU A 30 -25.85 -2.82 26.91
C GLU A 30 -24.71 -3.84 26.91
N ASP A 31 -24.20 -4.21 28.09
CA ASP A 31 -23.06 -5.12 28.28
C ASP A 31 -21.84 -4.76 27.40
N ASN A 32 -21.62 -5.55 26.35
CA ASN A 32 -20.53 -5.44 25.37
C ASN A 32 -20.94 -4.68 24.09
N LEU A 33 -22.12 -4.08 24.06
CA LEU A 33 -22.68 -3.34 22.93
C LEU A 33 -23.00 -1.90 23.31
N ILE A 34 -22.99 -1.03 22.30
CA ILE A 34 -23.48 0.33 22.38
C ILE A 34 -24.55 0.51 21.31
N LEU A 35 -25.70 1.01 21.73
CA LEU A 35 -26.80 1.41 20.89
C LEU A 35 -26.74 2.92 20.71
N ILE A 36 -26.71 3.37 19.46
CA ILE A 36 -26.53 4.78 19.11
C ILE A 36 -27.68 5.20 18.19
N ARG A 37 -28.32 6.32 18.53
CA ARG A 37 -29.37 6.93 17.72
C ARG A 37 -29.20 8.44 17.70
N THR A 38 -29.55 9.07 16.59
CA THR A 38 -29.57 10.53 16.48
C THR A 38 -30.99 11.03 16.27
N PHE A 39 -31.31 12.15 16.93
CA PHE A 39 -32.56 12.86 16.80
C PHE A 39 -32.29 14.25 16.24
N PRO A 40 -33.09 14.72 15.26
CA PRO A 40 -33.03 16.11 14.85
C PRO A 40 -33.40 17.01 16.04
N LEU A 41 -32.70 18.13 16.21
CA LEU A 41 -33.02 19.09 17.28
C LEU A 41 -34.28 19.93 16.99
N LYS A 42 -34.69 20.03 15.72
CA LYS A 42 -35.93 20.69 15.30
C LYS A 42 -36.88 19.64 14.74
N GLU A 43 -38.17 19.70 15.08
CA GLU A 43 -39.15 18.69 14.67
C GLU A 43 -39.30 18.56 13.14
N HIS A 44 -39.01 19.62 12.39
CA HIS A 44 -39.10 19.62 10.92
C HIS A 44 -37.77 19.32 10.19
N SER A 45 -36.65 19.10 10.88
CA SER A 45 -35.33 18.92 10.24
C SER A 45 -34.94 17.45 9.99
N GLY A 46 -35.73 16.77 9.16
CA GLY A 46 -35.36 15.49 8.54
C GLY A 46 -35.65 14.23 9.36
N HIS A 47 -35.38 13.07 8.75
CA HIS A 47 -35.73 11.78 9.34
C HIS A 47 -34.80 11.39 10.50
N ARG A 48 -35.39 10.74 11.52
CA ARG A 48 -34.67 10.07 12.62
C ARG A 48 -33.68 9.08 12.03
N SER A 49 -32.43 9.08 12.51
CA SER A 49 -31.48 8.06 12.04
C SER A 49 -31.91 6.68 12.51
N LYS A 50 -31.60 5.68 11.69
CA LYS A 50 -31.66 4.28 12.11
C LYS A 50 -30.82 4.09 13.37
N GLU A 51 -31.33 3.34 14.34
CA GLU A 51 -30.55 2.86 15.48
C GLU A 51 -29.44 1.95 14.97
N ILE A 52 -28.22 2.19 15.42
CA ILE A 52 -27.09 1.29 15.16
C ILE A 52 -26.66 0.62 16.45
N ARG A 53 -26.28 -0.64 16.34
CA ARG A 53 -25.70 -1.42 17.44
C ARG A 53 -24.28 -1.78 17.05
N VAL A 54 -23.32 -1.43 17.90
CA VAL A 54 -21.90 -1.68 17.67
C VAL A 54 -21.25 -2.28 18.93
N LYS A 55 -20.13 -2.97 18.77
CA LYS A 55 -19.35 -3.46 19.93
C LYS A 55 -18.80 -2.28 20.74
N ARG A 56 -18.87 -2.40 22.07
CA ARG A 56 -18.30 -1.41 22.99
C ARG A 56 -16.78 -1.42 22.98
N PHE A 57 -16.17 -2.59 23.04
CA PHE A 57 -14.72 -2.74 23.11
C PHE A 57 -14.16 -3.15 21.75
N ILE A 58 -13.29 -2.30 21.20
CA ILE A 58 -12.60 -2.56 19.92
C ILE A 58 -11.18 -3.00 20.20
N VAL A 59 -10.89 -4.27 19.93
CA VAL A 59 -9.53 -4.82 20.06
C VAL A 59 -8.63 -4.26 18.95
N LEU A 60 -7.47 -3.73 19.34
CA LEU A 60 -6.48 -3.10 18.46
C LEU A 60 -5.49 -4.12 17.88
N ASP A 61 -5.96 -4.92 16.93
CA ASP A 61 -5.14 -5.90 16.19
C ASP A 61 -5.04 -5.57 14.69
N ASP A 62 -4.40 -6.46 13.93
CA ASP A 62 -4.13 -6.25 12.51
C ASP A 62 -5.43 -6.07 11.70
N LEU A 63 -6.48 -6.84 12.01
CA LEU A 63 -7.78 -6.72 11.32
C LEU A 63 -8.42 -5.34 11.55
N PHE A 64 -8.30 -4.80 12.78
CA PHE A 64 -8.79 -3.45 13.06
C PHE A 64 -8.08 -2.40 12.22
N PHE A 65 -6.74 -2.38 12.23
CA PHE A 65 -5.97 -1.35 11.54
C PHE A 65 -6.05 -1.47 10.02
N GLU A 66 -6.09 -2.68 9.47
CA GLU A 66 -6.29 -2.89 8.04
C GLU A 66 -7.69 -2.42 7.60
N GLY A 67 -8.74 -2.80 8.31
CA GLY A 67 -10.12 -2.40 7.96
C GLY A 67 -10.36 -0.90 8.11
N LEU A 68 -9.79 -0.28 9.15
CA LEU A 68 -9.81 1.17 9.33
C LEU A 68 -9.09 1.90 8.19
N ALA A 69 -7.95 1.38 7.75
CA ALA A 69 -7.18 1.94 6.64
C ALA A 69 -7.88 1.76 5.28
N LEU A 70 -8.51 0.61 5.02
CA LEU A 70 -9.34 0.38 3.84
C LEU A 70 -10.50 1.39 3.77
N TRP A 71 -11.19 1.62 4.90
CA TRP A 71 -12.23 2.66 4.98
C TRP A 71 -11.65 4.06 4.78
N ARG A 72 -10.48 4.37 5.34
CA ARG A 72 -9.85 5.68 5.18
C ARG A 72 -9.47 5.97 3.74
N GLY A 73 -8.97 4.98 2.99
CA GLY A 73 -8.70 5.09 1.56
C GLY A 73 -9.99 5.23 0.75
N GLU A 74 -10.67 4.12 0.49
CA GLU A 74 -11.76 4.06 -0.49
C GLU A 74 -13.17 4.27 0.10
N GLY A 75 -13.29 4.40 1.43
CA GLY A 75 -14.59 4.52 2.08
C GLY A 75 -15.25 5.90 2.02
N SER A 76 -16.54 5.97 2.37
CA SER A 76 -17.27 7.24 2.49
C SER A 76 -17.11 7.80 3.90
N LYS A 77 -16.70 9.06 4.00
CA LYS A 77 -16.49 9.76 5.27
C LYS A 77 -17.74 10.53 5.73
N SER A 78 -18.82 10.50 4.96
CA SER A 78 -20.05 11.28 5.23
C SER A 78 -21.34 10.47 5.31
N LYS A 79 -21.42 9.32 4.62
CA LYS A 79 -22.70 8.57 4.49
C LYS A 79 -22.80 7.34 5.41
N GLY A 80 -21.68 6.74 5.77
CA GLY A 80 -21.63 5.55 6.63
C GLY A 80 -20.41 4.68 6.37
N LEU A 81 -20.52 3.39 6.63
CA LEU A 81 -19.50 2.43 6.21
C LEU A 81 -19.72 2.11 4.75
N TYR A 82 -18.83 2.59 3.90
CA TYR A 82 -18.79 2.26 2.49
C TYR A 82 -17.40 1.73 2.20
N PHE A 83 -17.32 0.78 1.29
CA PHE A 83 -16.07 0.33 0.71
C PHE A 83 -16.40 -0.32 -0.63
N GLY A 84 -15.64 0.01 -1.68
CA GLY A 84 -15.90 -0.51 -3.01
C GLY A 84 -14.61 -0.90 -3.68
N ASN A 85 -14.54 -2.14 -4.17
CA ASN A 85 -13.34 -2.67 -4.78
C ASN A 85 -13.69 -3.73 -5.84
N SER A 86 -12.80 -3.92 -6.80
CA SER A 86 -12.95 -4.94 -7.84
C SER A 86 -12.46 -6.32 -7.40
N ASP A 87 -11.71 -6.39 -6.31
CA ASP A 87 -11.19 -7.62 -5.73
C ASP A 87 -12.10 -8.10 -4.58
N PRO A 88 -12.76 -9.26 -4.72
CA PRO A 88 -13.64 -9.80 -3.67
C PRO A 88 -12.95 -10.05 -2.33
N SER A 89 -11.66 -10.41 -2.32
CA SER A 89 -10.94 -10.70 -1.09
C SER A 89 -10.80 -9.46 -0.19
N LEU A 90 -10.66 -8.27 -0.77
CA LEU A 90 -10.66 -7.01 -0.03
C LEU A 90 -12.04 -6.67 0.52
N LEU A 91 -13.11 -6.94 -0.24
CA LEU A 91 -14.48 -6.76 0.23
C LEU A 91 -14.77 -7.70 1.41
N HIS A 92 -14.35 -8.96 1.34
CA HIS A 92 -14.42 -9.89 2.47
C HIS A 92 -13.65 -9.37 3.68
N ARG A 93 -12.42 -8.90 3.50
CA ARG A 93 -11.62 -8.35 4.60
C ARG A 93 -12.33 -7.18 5.29
N PHE A 94 -12.93 -6.29 4.50
CA PHE A 94 -13.69 -5.16 5.03
C PHE A 94 -14.96 -5.60 5.77
N LEU A 95 -15.68 -6.61 5.26
CA LEU A 95 -16.86 -7.18 5.91
C LEU A 95 -16.48 -7.92 7.21
N GLU A 96 -15.37 -8.65 7.24
CA GLU A 96 -14.80 -9.25 8.46
C GLU A 96 -14.49 -8.18 9.50
N PHE A 97 -13.88 -7.06 9.09
CA PHE A 97 -13.65 -5.93 9.97
C PHE A 97 -14.97 -5.40 10.56
N ALA A 98 -15.98 -5.15 9.73
CA ALA A 98 -17.26 -4.64 10.21
C ALA A 98 -17.97 -5.63 11.16
N GLU A 99 -17.93 -6.92 10.87
CA GLU A 99 -18.57 -7.96 11.66
C GLU A 99 -17.84 -8.22 12.97
N HIS A 100 -16.52 -8.46 12.90
CA HIS A 100 -15.74 -8.85 14.07
C HIS A 100 -15.32 -7.67 14.94
N LYS A 101 -15.07 -6.49 14.36
CA LYS A 101 -14.67 -5.30 15.13
C LYS A 101 -15.87 -4.46 15.51
N LEU A 102 -16.74 -4.14 14.57
CA LEU A 102 -17.87 -3.26 14.85
C LEU A 102 -19.11 -4.02 15.31
N GLY A 103 -19.22 -5.33 15.12
CA GLY A 103 -20.41 -6.11 15.48
C GLY A 103 -21.57 -5.95 14.49
N ILE A 104 -21.28 -5.53 13.26
CA ILE A 104 -22.29 -5.30 12.22
C ILE A 104 -22.37 -6.51 11.31
N ASP A 105 -23.46 -7.27 11.42
CA ASP A 105 -23.75 -8.42 10.56
C ASP A 105 -23.71 -8.03 9.07
N ARG A 106 -22.92 -8.77 8.28
CA ARG A 106 -22.79 -8.57 6.83
C ARG A 106 -24.12 -8.62 6.07
N LYS A 107 -25.12 -9.37 6.58
CA LYS A 107 -26.49 -9.43 6.02
C LYS A 107 -27.25 -8.11 6.13
N LYS A 108 -26.72 -7.12 6.87
CA LYS A 108 -27.29 -5.76 6.95
C LYS A 108 -26.71 -4.81 5.91
N PHE A 109 -25.63 -5.17 5.24
CA PHE A 109 -25.03 -4.37 4.18
C PHE A 109 -25.88 -4.44 2.92
N LYS A 110 -25.96 -3.31 2.22
CA LYS A 110 -26.49 -3.20 0.86
C LYS A 110 -25.33 -3.15 -0.12
N VAL A 111 -25.61 -3.49 -1.37
CA VAL A 111 -24.58 -3.60 -2.40
C VAL A 111 -25.04 -2.95 -3.69
N THR A 112 -24.17 -2.14 -4.29
CA THR A 112 -24.28 -1.68 -5.68
C THR A 112 -23.13 -2.27 -6.48
N ILE A 113 -23.42 -2.68 -7.72
CA ILE A 113 -22.41 -3.25 -8.62
C ILE A 113 -22.30 -2.33 -9.83
N ASN A 114 -21.07 -2.05 -10.26
CA ASN A 114 -20.82 -1.35 -11.52
C ASN A 114 -20.10 -2.31 -12.47
N VAL A 115 -20.59 -2.38 -13.71
CA VAL A 115 -20.08 -3.25 -14.78
C VAL A 115 -19.68 -2.42 -15.99
N PRO A 116 -18.63 -2.78 -16.75
CA PRO A 116 -18.25 -2.06 -17.97
C PRO A 116 -19.37 -2.05 -19.02
N THR A 117 -20.05 -3.17 -19.16
CA THR A 117 -21.20 -3.36 -20.07
C THR A 117 -22.33 -3.98 -19.28
N LEU A 118 -23.54 -3.45 -19.45
CA LEU A 118 -24.71 -3.95 -18.74
C LEU A 118 -25.07 -5.34 -19.28
N LEU A 119 -24.65 -6.38 -18.55
CA LEU A 119 -25.10 -7.75 -18.71
C LEU A 119 -26.45 -7.94 -18.00
N ASP A 120 -26.99 -9.15 -18.06
CA ASP A 120 -28.13 -9.61 -17.24
C ASP A 120 -27.91 -9.26 -15.75
N PRO A 121 -28.65 -8.26 -15.21
CA PRO A 121 -28.42 -7.76 -13.86
C PRO A 121 -28.60 -8.82 -12.78
N ASP A 122 -29.49 -9.79 -12.98
CA ASP A 122 -29.80 -10.77 -11.94
C ASP A 122 -28.69 -11.80 -11.81
N LYS A 123 -28.11 -12.27 -12.93
CA LYS A 123 -26.91 -13.11 -12.92
C LYS A 123 -25.72 -12.42 -12.24
N VAL A 124 -25.54 -11.12 -12.50
CA VAL A 124 -24.48 -10.32 -11.87
C VAL A 124 -24.70 -10.22 -10.35
N LYS A 125 -25.94 -9.99 -9.90
CA LYS A 125 -26.27 -9.97 -8.48
C LYS A 125 -26.06 -11.33 -7.82
N GLU A 126 -26.50 -12.42 -8.44
CA GLU A 126 -26.34 -13.77 -7.91
C GLU A 126 -24.86 -14.14 -7.74
N LYS A 127 -24.04 -13.86 -8.75
CA LYS A 127 -22.58 -14.04 -8.69
C LYS A 127 -21.99 -13.35 -7.46
N TRP A 128 -22.24 -12.04 -7.29
CA TRP A 128 -21.68 -11.28 -6.17
C TRP A 128 -22.32 -11.63 -4.82
N ALA A 129 -23.59 -12.04 -4.80
CA ALA A 129 -24.27 -12.50 -3.60
C ALA A 129 -23.60 -13.77 -3.05
N ASN A 130 -23.32 -14.72 -3.94
CA ASN A 130 -22.60 -15.95 -3.61
C ASN A 130 -21.18 -15.64 -3.14
N GLU A 131 -20.44 -14.80 -3.90
CA GLU A 131 -19.08 -14.39 -3.56
C GLU A 131 -19.03 -13.77 -2.17
N LEU A 132 -19.79 -12.69 -1.91
CA LEU A 132 -19.71 -11.92 -0.67
C LEU A 132 -20.48 -12.54 0.50
N SER A 133 -21.23 -13.61 0.26
CA SER A 133 -22.18 -14.20 1.23
C SER A 133 -23.17 -13.15 1.78
N ILE A 134 -23.66 -12.28 0.90
CA ILE A 134 -24.69 -11.27 1.19
C ILE A 134 -26.00 -11.70 0.50
N PRO A 135 -27.17 -11.63 1.15
CA PRO A 135 -28.42 -12.02 0.51
C PRO A 135 -28.68 -11.24 -0.78
N VAL A 136 -29.11 -11.91 -1.86
CA VAL A 136 -29.36 -11.28 -3.18
C VAL A 136 -30.30 -10.07 -3.09
N ARG A 137 -31.31 -10.11 -2.20
CA ARG A 137 -32.23 -8.99 -1.92
C ARG A 137 -31.58 -7.70 -1.40
N ASN A 138 -30.30 -7.76 -0.99
CA ASN A 138 -29.53 -6.60 -0.56
C ASN A 138 -28.76 -5.93 -1.70
N PHE A 139 -28.73 -6.53 -2.88
CA PHE A 139 -28.14 -5.95 -4.07
C PHE A 139 -29.13 -4.99 -4.73
N THR A 140 -28.92 -3.70 -4.50
CA THR A 140 -29.91 -2.66 -4.82
C THR A 140 -29.88 -2.23 -6.27
N ARG A 141 -28.70 -2.26 -6.91
CA ARG A 141 -28.53 -1.78 -8.29
C ARG A 141 -27.32 -2.42 -8.98
N VAL A 142 -27.47 -2.69 -10.28
CA VAL A 142 -26.37 -2.95 -11.22
C VAL A 142 -26.34 -1.79 -12.21
N CYS A 143 -25.18 -1.14 -12.34
CA CYS A 143 -24.98 0.02 -13.20
C CYS A 143 -23.99 -0.32 -14.32
N GLY A 144 -24.34 -0.06 -15.57
CA GLY A 144 -23.36 -0.03 -16.66
C GLY A 144 -22.58 1.28 -16.64
N ASP A 145 -21.24 1.21 -16.58
CA ASP A 145 -20.34 2.36 -16.74
C ASP A 145 -19.23 2.00 -17.73
N PRO A 146 -19.27 2.45 -19.00
CA PRO A 146 -18.26 2.09 -19.99
C PRO A 146 -16.86 2.64 -19.67
N ARG A 147 -16.71 3.53 -18.68
CA ARG A 147 -15.42 4.11 -18.29
C ARG A 147 -14.61 3.19 -17.39
N ILE A 148 -15.24 2.22 -16.73
CA ILE A 148 -14.53 1.26 -15.88
C ILE A 148 -14.06 0.08 -16.71
N ARG A 149 -12.86 -0.42 -16.41
CA ARG A 149 -12.27 -1.57 -17.12
C ARG A 149 -12.67 -2.90 -16.52
N LYS A 150 -13.03 -2.91 -15.23
CA LYS A 150 -13.32 -4.10 -14.46
C LYS A 150 -14.56 -3.86 -13.62
N GLU A 151 -15.41 -4.87 -13.55
CA GLU A 151 -16.54 -4.92 -12.63
C GLU A 151 -16.06 -4.71 -11.19
N TYR A 152 -16.81 -3.92 -10.41
CA TYR A 152 -16.56 -3.78 -8.98
C TYR A 152 -17.86 -3.67 -8.20
N SER A 153 -17.76 -4.06 -6.93
CA SER A 153 -18.88 -4.02 -5.99
C SER A 153 -18.58 -3.02 -4.90
N GLN A 154 -19.60 -2.25 -4.50
CA GLN A 154 -19.55 -1.35 -3.36
C GLN A 154 -20.51 -1.84 -2.29
N VAL A 155 -19.96 -2.30 -1.17
CA VAL A 155 -20.71 -2.66 0.02
C VAL A 155 -20.92 -1.41 0.86
N TYR A 156 -22.14 -1.21 1.37
CA TYR A 156 -22.45 -0.05 2.19
C TYR A 156 -23.47 -0.31 3.30
N PHE A 157 -23.27 0.40 4.40
CA PHE A 157 -24.17 0.48 5.54
C PHE A 157 -24.39 1.97 5.87
N ASN A 158 -25.59 2.47 5.55
CA ASN A 158 -25.95 3.88 5.72
C ASN A 158 -26.10 4.24 7.19
N SER A 159 -25.18 5.08 7.69
CA SER A 159 -25.23 5.65 9.02
C SER A 159 -24.22 6.78 9.15
N VAL A 160 -24.69 8.03 9.09
CA VAL A 160 -23.83 9.22 9.25
C VAL A 160 -23.08 9.20 10.59
N ILE A 161 -23.73 8.73 11.66
CA ILE A 161 -23.08 8.62 12.97
C ILE A 161 -21.97 7.57 12.99
N LEU A 162 -22.12 6.49 12.22
CA LEU A 162 -21.08 5.50 12.08
C LEU A 162 -19.88 6.03 11.27
N ALA A 163 -20.12 6.85 10.25
CA ALA A 163 -19.03 7.53 9.54
C ALA A 163 -18.24 8.45 10.48
N LYS A 164 -18.93 9.23 11.33
CA LYS A 164 -18.29 10.08 12.34
C LYS A 164 -17.51 9.25 13.38
N LEU A 165 -18.10 8.16 13.87
CA LEU A 165 -17.44 7.24 14.79
C LEU A 165 -16.15 6.64 14.19
N MET A 166 -16.17 6.29 12.90
CA MET A 166 -14.98 5.80 12.19
C MET A 166 -13.88 6.86 12.07
N ASP A 167 -14.25 8.11 11.83
CA ASP A 167 -13.30 9.22 11.77
C ASP A 167 -12.67 9.52 13.15
N ASP A 168 -13.48 9.46 14.21
CA ASP A 168 -13.00 9.59 15.59
C ASP A 168 -12.05 8.42 15.97
N LEU A 169 -12.42 7.20 15.58
CA LEU A 169 -11.59 6.00 15.77
C LEU A 169 -10.25 6.15 15.04
N TYR A 170 -10.27 6.61 13.79
CA TYR A 170 -9.05 6.91 13.04
C TYR A 170 -8.20 7.94 13.77
N SER A 171 -8.78 9.08 14.12
CA SER A 171 -8.08 10.19 14.75
C SER A 171 -7.41 9.78 16.07
N ARG A 172 -8.12 9.05 16.94
CA ARG A 172 -7.60 8.56 18.22
C ARG A 172 -6.57 7.45 18.06
N SER A 173 -6.66 6.66 16.99
CA SER A 173 -5.72 5.58 16.72
C SER A 173 -4.37 6.07 16.20
N LYS A 174 -4.27 7.28 15.63
CA LYS A 174 -3.03 7.81 15.03
C LYS A 174 -1.84 7.74 15.98
N ALA A 175 -2.01 8.20 17.23
CA ALA A 175 -0.94 8.16 18.23
C ALA A 175 -0.49 6.72 18.52
N PHE A 176 -1.43 5.79 18.71
CA PHE A 176 -1.11 4.38 18.93
C PHE A 176 -0.36 3.76 17.74
N ILE A 177 -0.80 4.06 16.51
CA ILE A 177 -0.17 3.60 15.27
C ILE A 177 1.29 4.08 15.19
N LEU A 178 1.57 5.33 15.53
CA LEU A 178 2.93 5.90 15.47
C LEU A 178 3.88 5.35 16.54
N HIS A 179 3.36 4.81 17.64
CA HIS A 179 4.18 4.23 18.72
C HIS A 179 4.24 2.70 18.65
N ASN A 180 3.45 2.06 17.79
CA ASN A 180 3.38 0.61 17.67
C ASN A 180 3.67 0.17 16.22
N ARG A 181 4.87 -0.40 16.01
CA ARG A 181 5.30 -0.87 14.67
C ARG A 181 4.33 -1.85 14.04
N ARG A 182 3.77 -2.78 14.81
CA ARG A 182 2.83 -3.79 14.28
C ARG A 182 1.55 -3.12 13.78
N ALA A 183 0.97 -2.22 14.57
CA ALA A 183 -0.20 -1.44 14.16
C ALA A 183 0.08 -0.57 12.94
N SER A 184 1.26 0.07 12.89
CA SER A 184 1.74 0.83 11.73
C SER A 184 1.82 0.00 10.46
N VAL A 185 2.40 -1.19 10.53
CA VAL A 185 2.48 -2.11 9.37
C VAL A 185 1.10 -2.56 8.91
N ALA A 186 0.20 -2.91 9.84
CA ALA A 186 -1.17 -3.31 9.50
C ALA A 186 -1.94 -2.15 8.84
N PHE A 187 -1.82 -0.93 9.37
CA PHE A 187 -2.41 0.26 8.76
C PHE A 187 -1.84 0.54 7.36
N LEU A 188 -0.51 0.49 7.21
CA LEU A 188 0.18 0.64 5.92
C LEU A 188 -0.27 -0.42 4.90
N ARG A 189 -0.50 -1.66 5.34
CA ARG A 189 -0.99 -2.74 4.49
C ARG A 189 -2.41 -2.46 3.98
N GLY A 190 -3.32 -2.04 4.87
CA GLY A 190 -4.68 -1.67 4.50
C GLY A 190 -4.74 -0.47 3.56
N ILE A 191 -4.00 0.60 3.86
CA ILE A 191 -4.03 1.81 3.02
C ILE A 191 -3.32 1.58 1.67
N PHE A 192 -2.30 0.71 1.61
CA PHE A 192 -1.69 0.31 0.34
C PHE A 192 -2.64 -0.54 -0.50
N ALA A 193 -3.42 -1.42 0.13
CA ALA A 193 -4.44 -2.20 -0.57
C ALA A 193 -5.54 -1.31 -1.17
N ALA A 194 -5.93 -0.23 -0.49
CA ALA A 194 -6.84 0.79 -1.02
C ALA A 194 -6.14 1.69 -2.07
N GLU A 195 -5.30 2.62 -1.62
CA GLU A 195 -4.76 3.72 -2.44
C GLU A 195 -3.40 3.43 -3.08
N GLY A 196 -2.79 2.30 -2.74
CA GLY A 196 -1.45 1.97 -3.21
C GLY A 196 -1.39 1.57 -4.68
N SER A 197 -0.27 1.86 -5.35
CA SER A 197 -0.02 1.37 -6.72
C SER A 197 1.39 0.80 -6.85
N VAL A 198 1.52 -0.20 -7.73
CA VAL A 198 2.80 -0.82 -8.08
C VAL A 198 3.11 -0.51 -9.53
N LEU A 199 4.23 0.17 -9.78
CA LEU A 199 4.65 0.57 -11.12
C LEU A 199 5.89 -0.22 -11.51
N VAL A 200 5.81 -0.86 -12.68
CA VAL A 200 6.84 -1.75 -13.24
C VAL A 200 7.25 -1.17 -14.59
N LYS A 201 8.55 -1.20 -14.91
CA LYS A 201 9.07 -0.76 -16.21
C LYS A 201 8.70 -1.76 -17.31
N ASN A 202 8.85 -1.38 -18.57
CA ASN A 202 8.69 -2.30 -19.72
C ASN A 202 9.63 -3.52 -19.63
N SER A 203 10.78 -3.39 -18.94
CA SER A 203 11.69 -4.51 -18.66
C SER A 203 11.17 -5.49 -17.60
N GLY A 204 9.97 -5.28 -17.05
CA GLY A 204 9.42 -6.09 -15.96
C GLY A 204 10.02 -5.79 -14.59
N VAL A 205 10.92 -4.81 -14.45
CA VAL A 205 11.55 -4.44 -13.17
C VAL A 205 10.67 -3.47 -12.39
N LEU A 206 10.55 -3.70 -11.08
CA LEU A 206 9.86 -2.78 -10.18
C LEU A 206 10.49 -1.38 -10.23
N HIS A 207 9.71 -0.40 -10.69
CA HIS A 207 10.15 0.98 -10.80
C HIS A 207 10.00 1.69 -9.45
N HIS A 208 8.78 1.75 -8.95
CA HIS A 208 8.41 2.31 -7.66
C HIS A 208 7.02 1.84 -7.24
N ILE A 209 6.72 2.02 -5.96
CA ILE A 209 5.35 1.94 -5.46
C ILE A 209 4.91 3.33 -5.00
N THR A 210 3.60 3.59 -4.99
CA THR A 210 3.05 4.87 -4.56
C THR A 210 1.91 4.68 -3.57
N PHE A 211 1.72 5.68 -2.71
CA PHE A 211 0.45 5.97 -2.06
C PHE A 211 -0.10 7.26 -2.66
N SER A 212 -1.37 7.26 -3.09
CA SER A 212 -2.00 8.40 -3.73
C SER A 212 -3.08 8.99 -2.82
N SER A 213 -3.06 10.29 -2.52
CA SER A 213 -4.13 10.93 -1.74
C SER A 213 -4.12 12.45 -1.91
N LYS A 214 -5.32 13.06 -1.92
CA LYS A 214 -5.50 14.51 -1.84
C LYS A 214 -5.37 15.06 -0.42
N ASP A 215 -5.50 14.21 0.58
CA ASP A 215 -5.43 14.54 1.99
C ASP A 215 -3.96 14.64 2.42
N SER A 216 -3.46 15.87 2.57
CA SER A 216 -2.07 16.14 2.97
C SER A 216 -1.77 15.67 4.39
N GLU A 217 -2.75 15.68 5.29
CA GLU A 217 -2.58 15.18 6.66
C GLU A 217 -2.36 13.65 6.63
N LEU A 218 -3.15 12.94 5.82
CA LEU A 218 -2.95 11.51 5.61
C LEU A 218 -1.57 11.23 5.01
N ILE A 219 -1.12 12.00 4.02
CA ILE A 219 0.21 11.82 3.42
C ILE A 219 1.33 11.99 4.46
N GLN A 220 1.26 13.04 5.28
CA GLN A 220 2.24 13.27 6.35
C GLN A 220 2.24 12.12 7.36
N PHE A 221 1.05 11.64 7.73
CA PHE A 221 0.90 10.48 8.62
C PHE A 221 1.49 9.19 8.02
N LEU A 222 1.30 8.96 6.72
CA LEU A 222 1.88 7.82 6.01
C LEU A 222 3.41 7.90 5.95
N GLU A 223 3.98 9.09 5.72
CA GLU A 223 5.43 9.29 5.75
C GLU A 223 6.02 8.93 7.12
N GLN A 224 5.39 9.37 8.21
CA GLN A 224 5.79 9.02 9.57
C GLN A 224 5.72 7.50 9.82
N CYS A 225 4.63 6.85 9.38
CA CYS A 225 4.48 5.39 9.49
C CYS A 225 5.55 4.64 8.69
N LEU A 226 5.88 5.09 7.47
CA LEU A 226 6.92 4.48 6.64
C LEU A 226 8.30 4.62 7.30
N CYS A 227 8.64 5.82 7.76
CA CYS A 227 9.90 6.12 8.44
C CYS A 227 10.07 5.29 9.72
N LEU A 228 9.02 5.14 10.54
CA LEU A 228 9.01 4.29 11.73
C LEU A 228 9.40 2.83 11.43
N ASN A 229 9.06 2.35 10.23
CA ASN A 229 9.31 0.99 9.77
C ASN A 229 10.54 0.87 8.84
N GLY A 230 11.38 1.90 8.78
CA GLY A 230 12.64 1.89 8.04
C GLY A 230 12.48 2.04 6.52
N VAL A 231 11.30 2.42 6.03
CA VAL A 231 11.07 2.75 4.62
C VAL A 231 11.23 4.26 4.46
N LYS A 232 12.10 4.69 3.54
CA LYS A 232 12.36 6.11 3.25
C LYS A 232 11.63 6.52 1.97
N PRO A 233 10.42 7.12 2.04
CA PRO A 233 9.74 7.61 0.84
C PRO A 233 10.48 8.82 0.24
N SER A 234 10.18 9.13 -1.02
CA SER A 234 10.59 10.40 -1.64
C SER A 234 9.74 11.56 -1.11
N LYS A 235 10.15 12.79 -1.43
CA LYS A 235 9.29 13.97 -1.22
C LYS A 235 7.94 13.77 -1.90
N TYR A 236 6.87 14.18 -1.21
CA TYR A 236 5.51 14.17 -1.77
C TYR A 236 5.41 15.08 -3.00
N MET A 237 4.85 14.53 -4.08
CA MET A 237 4.65 15.25 -5.33
C MET A 237 3.22 15.79 -5.41
N ILE A 238 3.04 17.09 -5.18
CA ILE A 238 1.72 17.75 -5.15
C ILE A 238 0.95 17.54 -6.46
N ASN A 239 1.58 17.74 -7.61
CA ASN A 239 0.93 17.62 -8.92
C ASN A 239 0.46 16.19 -9.24
N GLY A 240 1.17 15.19 -8.71
CA GLY A 240 0.80 13.79 -8.86
C GLY A 240 -0.05 13.26 -7.71
N MET A 241 -0.17 14.03 -6.62
CA MET A 241 -0.74 13.59 -5.35
C MET A 241 -0.16 12.27 -4.83
N ASN A 242 1.15 12.06 -5.05
CA ASN A 242 1.81 10.78 -4.85
C ASN A 242 2.96 10.87 -3.85
N LEU A 243 2.95 9.96 -2.87
CA LEU A 243 4.10 9.63 -2.03
C LEU A 243 4.76 8.37 -2.60
N GLN A 244 5.91 8.54 -3.24
CA GLN A 244 6.57 7.46 -3.97
C GLN A 244 7.66 6.80 -3.12
N ILE A 245 7.88 5.51 -3.34
CA ILE A 245 8.93 4.75 -2.68
C ILE A 245 9.77 4.08 -3.77
N TYR A 246 11.06 4.41 -3.78
CA TYR A 246 12.03 3.95 -4.77
C TYR A 246 13.12 3.08 -4.15
N GLY A 247 13.77 2.28 -4.98
CA GLY A 247 15.03 1.63 -4.66
C GLY A 247 14.90 0.28 -3.95
N LEU A 248 15.86 -0.61 -4.23
CA LEU A 248 15.85 -1.99 -3.75
C LEU A 248 15.77 -2.12 -2.23
N SER A 249 16.47 -1.24 -1.50
CA SER A 249 16.47 -1.29 -0.03
C SER A 249 15.06 -1.10 0.52
N ASN A 250 14.35 -0.06 0.06
CA ASN A 250 12.97 0.18 0.43
C ASN A 250 12.06 -0.98 0.01
N PHE A 251 12.22 -1.51 -1.20
CA PHE A 251 11.42 -2.66 -1.64
C PHE A 251 11.66 -3.90 -0.78
N LYS A 252 12.89 -4.15 -0.33
CA LYS A 252 13.19 -5.24 0.62
C LYS A 252 12.45 -5.02 1.95
N HIS A 253 12.42 -3.79 2.45
CA HIS A 253 11.65 -3.45 3.67
C HIS A 253 10.14 -3.66 3.45
N VAL A 254 9.56 -3.10 2.39
CA VAL A 254 8.14 -3.28 2.03
C VAL A 254 7.78 -4.77 1.97
N ARG A 255 8.63 -5.57 1.30
CA ARG A 255 8.45 -7.01 1.18
C ARG A 255 8.50 -7.73 2.53
N LYS A 256 9.51 -7.43 3.35
CA LYS A 256 9.71 -8.01 4.69
C LYS A 256 8.53 -7.70 5.62
N LEU A 257 7.98 -6.50 5.53
CA LEU A 257 6.84 -6.05 6.35
C LEU A 257 5.50 -6.58 5.81
N GLY A 258 5.47 -7.06 4.57
CA GLY A 258 4.25 -7.51 3.91
C GLY A 258 3.24 -6.37 3.71
N ILE A 259 3.69 -5.17 3.34
CA ILE A 259 2.78 -4.04 3.09
C ILE A 259 1.95 -4.28 1.82
N HIS A 260 2.52 -4.98 0.83
CA HIS A 260 1.89 -5.26 -0.46
C HIS A 260 0.97 -6.49 -0.46
N THR A 261 0.84 -7.22 0.65
CA THR A 261 0.30 -8.59 0.63
C THR A 261 -1.22 -8.67 0.66
N LEU A 262 -1.93 -7.60 1.03
CA LEU A 262 -3.37 -7.66 1.26
C LEU A 262 -4.18 -7.63 -0.04
N HIS A 263 -3.70 -6.95 -1.08
CA HIS A 263 -4.35 -6.95 -2.40
C HIS A 263 -3.64 -7.94 -3.35
N PRO A 264 -4.31 -9.02 -3.80
CA PRO A 264 -3.71 -10.07 -4.65
C PRO A 264 -2.97 -9.55 -5.90
N GLU A 265 -3.63 -8.76 -6.74
CA GLU A 265 -3.01 -8.23 -7.97
C GLU A 265 -1.80 -7.32 -7.68
N LYS A 266 -1.91 -6.42 -6.68
CA LYS A 266 -0.78 -5.56 -6.28
C LYS A 266 0.36 -6.41 -5.71
N ARG A 267 0.05 -7.46 -4.94
CA ARG A 267 1.04 -8.41 -4.41
C ARG A 267 1.80 -9.10 -5.54
N GLU A 268 1.07 -9.68 -6.49
CA GLU A 268 1.65 -10.39 -7.63
C GLU A 268 2.55 -9.45 -8.45
N LYS A 269 2.03 -8.28 -8.82
CA LYS A 269 2.77 -7.28 -9.58
C LYS A 269 4.05 -6.82 -8.86
N PHE A 270 3.98 -6.67 -7.53
CA PHE A 270 5.15 -6.32 -6.73
C PHE A 270 6.18 -7.45 -6.72
N GLU A 271 5.77 -8.69 -6.44
CA GLU A 271 6.67 -9.84 -6.35
C GLU A 271 7.35 -10.14 -7.70
N GLN A 272 6.59 -10.10 -8.81
CA GLN A 272 7.15 -10.23 -10.16
C GLN A 272 8.16 -9.12 -10.46
N GLY A 273 7.78 -7.86 -10.20
CA GLY A 273 8.67 -6.71 -10.39
C GLY A 273 9.94 -6.78 -9.55
N PHE A 274 9.81 -7.24 -8.31
CA PHE A 274 10.91 -7.37 -7.34
C PHE A 274 11.86 -8.51 -7.74
N ALA A 275 11.34 -9.65 -8.20
CA ALA A 275 12.15 -10.77 -8.68
C ALA A 275 13.03 -10.36 -9.89
N ASN A 276 12.50 -9.53 -10.78
CA ASN A 276 13.22 -9.02 -11.94
C ASN A 276 14.30 -7.98 -11.58
N TYR A 277 14.24 -7.38 -10.38
CA TYR A 277 15.26 -6.44 -9.92
C TYR A 277 16.65 -7.09 -9.85
N LYS A 278 16.73 -8.41 -9.58
CA LYS A 278 17.99 -9.16 -9.55
C LYS A 278 18.52 -9.56 -10.93
N ARG A 279 17.65 -9.61 -11.95
CA ARG A 279 18.03 -10.04 -13.31
C ARG A 279 18.72 -8.93 -14.10
N VAL A 280 18.53 -7.67 -13.71
CA VAL A 280 19.34 -6.57 -14.25
C VAL A 280 20.60 -6.51 -13.40
N ASN A 281 21.63 -7.26 -13.82
CA ASN A 281 22.95 -7.36 -13.22
C ASN A 281 23.53 -5.99 -12.83
N VAL A 282 23.17 -5.48 -11.66
CA VAL A 282 24.00 -4.54 -10.93
C VAL A 282 25.05 -5.39 -10.22
N LEU A 283 25.99 -5.93 -11.01
CA LEU A 283 27.26 -6.43 -10.48
C LEU A 283 27.75 -5.39 -9.48
N HIS A 284 28.09 -5.84 -8.26
CA HIS A 284 28.61 -4.94 -7.25
C HIS A 284 29.82 -4.21 -7.83
N GLY A 285 30.09 -2.97 -7.40
CA GLY A 285 31.17 -2.18 -8.01
C GLY A 285 32.51 -2.93 -8.07
N GLU A 286 32.83 -3.68 -7.01
CA GLU A 286 34.03 -4.53 -6.94
C GLU A 286 33.92 -5.80 -7.80
N GLU A 287 32.76 -6.47 -7.87
CA GLU A 287 32.56 -7.64 -8.76
C GLU A 287 32.70 -7.24 -10.24
N ALA A 288 32.12 -6.11 -10.63
CA ALA A 288 32.26 -5.57 -11.98
C ALA A 288 33.73 -5.25 -12.29
N ARG A 289 34.45 -4.66 -11.32
CA ARG A 289 35.89 -4.40 -11.46
C ARG A 289 36.71 -5.68 -11.58
N ALA A 290 36.42 -6.70 -10.77
CA ALA A 290 37.08 -8.01 -10.84
C ALA A 290 36.86 -8.68 -12.20
N LEU A 291 35.63 -8.64 -12.73
CA LEU A 291 35.33 -9.16 -14.06
C LEU A 291 36.02 -8.37 -15.17
N ILE A 292 36.14 -7.03 -15.06
CA ILE A 292 36.92 -6.22 -16.00
C ILE A 292 38.38 -6.68 -16.01
N LEU A 293 39.00 -6.85 -14.83
CA LEU A 293 40.39 -7.33 -14.74
C LEU A 293 40.54 -8.73 -15.35
N GLN A 294 39.60 -9.64 -15.08
CA GLN A 294 39.57 -10.97 -15.70
C GLN A 294 39.49 -10.89 -17.23
N ARG A 295 38.68 -9.99 -17.78
CA ARG A 295 38.59 -9.79 -19.24
C ARG A 295 39.87 -9.19 -19.83
N LEU A 296 40.51 -8.28 -19.11
CA LEU A 296 41.78 -7.67 -19.54
C LEU A 296 42.96 -8.64 -19.47
N ALA A 297 42.90 -9.69 -18.64
CA ALA A 297 43.89 -10.77 -18.62
C ALA A 297 43.94 -11.54 -19.96
N SER A 298 42.86 -11.54 -20.74
CA SER A 298 42.80 -12.13 -22.09
C SER A 298 43.34 -11.22 -23.20
N GLY A 299 43.93 -10.08 -22.85
CA GLY A 299 44.49 -9.09 -23.78
C GLY A 299 43.71 -7.78 -23.85
N PRO A 300 44.18 -6.82 -24.68
CA PRO A 300 43.66 -5.46 -24.70
C PRO A 300 42.17 -5.40 -25.08
N LYS A 301 41.37 -4.63 -24.32
CA LYS A 301 39.94 -4.42 -24.56
C LYS A 301 39.59 -2.93 -24.64
N THR A 302 38.62 -2.59 -25.46
CA THR A 302 38.01 -1.26 -25.49
C THR A 302 36.92 -1.12 -24.43
N TYR A 303 36.42 0.09 -24.20
CA TYR A 303 35.24 0.29 -23.34
C TYR A 303 34.01 -0.48 -23.82
N ASP A 304 33.81 -0.59 -25.13
CA ASP A 304 32.65 -1.27 -25.71
C ASP A 304 32.75 -2.79 -25.53
N ASP A 305 33.94 -3.36 -25.69
CA ASP A 305 34.21 -4.78 -25.41
C ASP A 305 33.87 -5.13 -23.95
N LEU A 306 34.34 -4.29 -23.01
CA LEU A 306 34.09 -4.47 -21.58
C LEU A 306 32.60 -4.26 -21.23
N ALA A 307 31.97 -3.25 -21.81
CA ALA A 307 30.55 -2.96 -21.62
C ALA A 307 29.66 -4.10 -22.09
N ALA A 308 29.92 -4.63 -23.30
CA ALA A 308 29.21 -5.78 -23.85
C ALA A 308 29.42 -7.03 -22.97
N ALA A 309 30.66 -7.32 -22.57
CA ALA A 309 30.99 -8.49 -21.75
C ALA A 309 30.33 -8.48 -20.36
N LEU A 310 30.09 -7.30 -19.78
CA LEU A 310 29.47 -7.14 -18.47
C LEU A 310 27.96 -6.87 -18.53
N GLY A 311 27.38 -6.70 -19.73
CA GLY A 311 26.00 -6.24 -19.90
C GLY A 311 25.75 -4.85 -19.28
N LYS A 312 26.71 -3.93 -19.43
CA LYS A 312 26.68 -2.58 -18.86
C LYS A 312 26.69 -1.51 -19.96
N ALA A 313 26.23 -0.31 -19.62
CA ALA A 313 26.42 0.84 -20.49
C ALA A 313 27.91 1.20 -20.57
N ARG A 314 28.38 1.56 -21.77
CA ARG A 314 29.75 2.05 -22.01
C ARG A 314 30.14 3.19 -21.05
N THR A 315 29.23 4.12 -20.83
CA THR A 315 29.42 5.26 -19.91
C THR A 315 29.67 4.82 -18.48
N THR A 316 29.06 3.72 -18.02
CA THR A 316 29.34 3.17 -16.69
C THR A 316 30.76 2.62 -16.57
N ILE A 317 31.22 1.90 -17.59
CA ILE A 317 32.59 1.38 -17.63
C ILE A 317 33.59 2.55 -17.63
N GLN A 318 33.36 3.52 -18.51
CA GLN A 318 34.24 4.67 -18.72
C GLN A 318 34.27 5.65 -17.53
N ALA A 319 33.12 5.97 -16.93
CA ALA A 319 33.05 6.99 -15.89
C ALA A 319 33.31 6.45 -14.47
N HIS A 320 33.05 5.16 -14.22
CA HIS A 320 33.09 4.61 -12.86
C HIS A 320 34.10 3.50 -12.66
N HIS A 321 34.17 2.51 -13.55
CA HIS A 321 34.98 1.33 -13.26
C HIS A 321 36.46 1.52 -13.64
N ILE A 322 36.73 1.91 -14.89
CA ILE A 322 38.10 2.05 -15.39
C ILE A 322 38.88 3.15 -14.65
N PRO A 323 38.34 4.36 -14.38
CA PRO A 323 39.08 5.38 -13.64
C PRO A 323 39.49 4.94 -12.24
N ILE A 324 38.64 4.16 -11.55
CA ILE A 324 38.99 3.59 -10.23
C ILE A 324 40.11 2.56 -10.36
N LEU A 325 40.04 1.67 -11.36
CA LEU A 325 41.07 0.67 -11.60
C LEU A 325 42.41 1.31 -12.02
N GLU A 326 42.38 2.35 -12.86
CA GLU A 326 43.55 3.11 -13.32
C GLU A 326 44.19 3.86 -12.14
N LYS A 327 43.38 4.52 -11.30
CA LYS A 327 43.85 5.18 -10.06
C LYS A 327 44.47 4.19 -9.07
N ARG A 328 43.96 2.96 -9.00
CA ARG A 328 44.54 1.85 -8.21
C ARG A 328 45.78 1.23 -8.86
N GLY A 329 46.18 1.68 -10.06
CA GLY A 329 47.32 1.13 -10.79
C GLY A 329 47.10 -0.30 -11.29
N LEU A 330 45.85 -0.75 -11.45
CA LEU A 330 45.52 -2.11 -11.89
C LEU A 330 45.36 -2.22 -13.40
N VAL A 331 45.08 -1.10 -14.07
CA VAL A 331 44.95 -1.03 -15.54
C VAL A 331 45.72 0.16 -16.08
N LYS A 332 46.19 0.06 -17.33
CA LYS A 332 46.84 1.16 -18.07
C LYS A 332 46.32 1.20 -19.52
N ARG A 333 46.52 2.32 -20.19
CA ARG A 333 46.20 2.46 -21.63
C ARG A 333 47.26 1.74 -22.48
N ALA A 334 46.82 1.06 -23.54
CA ALA A 334 47.67 0.29 -24.46
C ALA A 334 47.62 0.78 -25.92
N GLY A 335 47.21 2.03 -26.14
CA GLY A 335 46.99 2.60 -27.47
C GLY A 335 45.52 2.62 -27.88
N LYS A 336 45.27 2.68 -29.20
CA LYS A 336 43.93 2.82 -29.76
C LYS A 336 43.62 1.73 -30.79
N ARG A 337 42.35 1.31 -30.87
CA ARG A 337 41.78 0.54 -31.98
C ARG A 337 40.81 1.45 -32.73
N GLY A 338 41.25 2.00 -33.86
CA GLY A 338 40.57 3.12 -34.50
C GLY A 338 40.55 4.33 -33.57
N GLN A 339 39.36 4.84 -33.25
CA GLN A 339 39.18 5.97 -32.33
C GLN A 339 39.01 5.56 -30.85
N ALA A 340 38.87 4.26 -30.56
CA ALA A 340 38.63 3.77 -29.21
C ALA A 340 39.95 3.47 -28.46
N TRP A 341 40.06 3.97 -27.22
CA TRP A 341 41.17 3.61 -26.33
C TRP A 341 41.08 2.14 -25.90
N MET A 342 42.23 1.45 -25.92
CA MET A 342 42.37 0.11 -25.39
C MET A 342 43.01 0.14 -24.00
N TRP A 343 42.55 -0.75 -23.15
CA TRP A 343 43.00 -0.96 -21.78
C TRP A 343 43.65 -2.32 -21.66
N VAL A 344 44.67 -2.42 -20.81
CA VAL A 344 45.36 -3.66 -20.43
C VAL A 344 45.60 -3.66 -18.93
N LEU A 345 45.96 -4.81 -18.36
CA LEU A 345 46.47 -4.87 -16.99
C LEU A 345 47.77 -4.08 -16.89
N ALA A 346 47.89 -3.29 -15.83
CA ALA A 346 49.17 -2.69 -15.51
C ALA A 346 50.12 -3.80 -15.04
N GLU A 347 51.36 -3.79 -15.51
CA GLU A 347 52.39 -4.64 -14.92
C GLU A 347 52.52 -4.26 -13.44
N PRO A 348 52.69 -5.23 -12.54
CA PRO A 348 52.99 -4.94 -11.16
C PRO A 348 54.30 -4.15 -11.13
N LYS A 349 54.21 -2.81 -11.01
CA LYS A 349 55.34 -2.01 -10.59
C LYS A 349 55.78 -2.65 -9.30
N HIS A 350 57.00 -3.20 -9.27
CA HIS A 350 57.58 -3.88 -8.12
C HIS A 350 56.96 -3.34 -6.83
N LEU A 351 56.09 -4.12 -6.21
CA LEU A 351 55.67 -3.84 -4.85
C LEU A 351 57.00 -3.78 -4.10
N ALA A 352 57.43 -2.57 -3.74
CA ALA A 352 58.56 -2.43 -2.86
C ALA A 352 58.24 -3.34 -1.67
N PRO A 353 59.10 -4.32 -1.33
CA PRO A 353 58.85 -5.17 -0.19
C PRO A 353 58.62 -4.25 1.01
N LEU A 354 57.51 -4.49 1.72
CA LEU A 354 57.11 -3.77 2.93
C LEU A 354 58.19 -3.84 4.00
#